data_AF-A0A7J6JP44-F1
#
_entry.id   AF-A0A7J6JP44-F1
#
_cell.length_a   1.000
_cell.length_b   1.000
_cell.length_c   1.000
_cell.angle_alpha   90.00
_cell.angle_beta   90.00
_cell.angle_gamma   90.00
#
_symmetry.space_group_name_H-M   'P 1'
#
loop_
_entity.id
_entity.type
_entity.pdbx_description
1 polymer ?
#
loop_
_entity_poly.entity_id
_entity_poly.type
_entity_poly.pdbx_seq_one_letter_code
_entity_poly.pdbx_strand_id
1 'polypeptide(L)'
;MAASDDLINFDIIEAQKENIQALPSGRSAKKLAELFSPSPLHKLDTPTPSDTQNVNDCIRAEYEAEIENISESDDPLDIFDRYVRWTLDAYPSAQATPASQLHTILERATKAFVNSAQYKNDPRYLKLWVLYIQFFSDSPRETFLFLSRHNIGETLALFYEEYAAWLEGVGRWNQAEEVYKLGIEREARPVQRLMRKFKEFEERLAQQPEEAVRPSSPALPTMRPALAAKIDPFAAARAAAADPQAPRPNQGVGGPASKPGKAKMAIFSDADAAPPALSARESGSKGWDSIGSLADRKKENVMEPKPWAGETLKAGGKKSTAPKMAIFRDTD
;
A
#
# COMPACT_ATOMS: atom_id res chain seq x y z
N MET A 1 18.07 44.89 -7.36
CA MET A 1 18.74 43.69 -7.91
C MET A 1 18.84 42.68 -6.79
N ALA A 2 18.02 41.63 -6.80
CA ALA A 2 18.02 40.54 -5.79
C ALA A 2 17.24 39.32 -6.32
N ALA A 3 17.67 38.75 -7.44
CA ALA A 3 16.96 37.63 -8.09
C ALA A 3 17.84 36.42 -8.42
N SER A 4 19.09 36.38 -7.94
CA SER A 4 20.06 35.35 -8.32
C SER A 4 20.50 34.42 -7.18
N ASP A 5 20.01 34.62 -5.94
CA ASP A 5 20.53 33.90 -4.76
C ASP A 5 19.66 32.71 -4.30
N ASP A 6 18.57 32.39 -5.02
CA ASP A 6 17.66 31.27 -4.70
C ASP A 6 17.55 30.28 -5.87
N LEU A 7 18.51 30.30 -6.79
CA LEU A 7 18.58 29.36 -7.91
C LEU A 7 19.16 28.03 -7.43
N ILE A 8 18.29 27.01 -7.37
CA ILE A 8 18.68 25.65 -7.01
C ILE A 8 19.46 25.03 -8.18
N ASN A 9 20.65 24.50 -7.90
CA ASN A 9 21.42 23.75 -8.89
C ASN A 9 20.76 22.39 -9.16
N PHE A 10 20.23 22.21 -10.36
CA PHE A 10 19.52 20.99 -10.77
C PHE A 10 20.44 19.75 -10.84
N ASP A 11 21.73 19.92 -11.14
CA ASP A 11 22.67 18.81 -11.30
C ASP A 11 22.79 17.97 -10.00
N ILE A 12 22.63 18.63 -8.85
CA ILE A 12 22.63 17.98 -7.52
C ILE A 12 21.45 17.02 -7.39
N ILE A 13 20.27 17.42 -7.86
CA ILE A 13 19.05 16.61 -7.80
C ILE A 13 19.11 15.49 -8.84
N GLU A 14 19.60 15.78 -10.05
CA GLU A 14 19.73 14.80 -11.12
C GLU A 14 20.65 13.64 -10.73
N ALA A 15 21.77 13.92 -10.05
CA ALA A 15 22.70 12.91 -9.57
C ALA A 15 22.06 11.91 -8.58
N GLN A 16 21.00 12.31 -7.88
CA GLN A 16 20.33 11.51 -6.84
C GLN A 16 18.90 11.12 -7.21
N LYS A 17 18.50 11.25 -8.48
CA LYS A 17 17.12 10.99 -8.94
C LYS A 17 16.61 9.58 -8.62
N GLU A 18 17.49 8.58 -8.66
CA GLU A 18 17.13 7.18 -8.35
C GLU A 18 16.84 6.96 -6.85
N ASN A 19 17.29 7.86 -5.98
CA ASN A 19 17.06 7.82 -4.53
C ASN A 19 15.82 8.63 -4.12
N ILE A 20 15.18 9.34 -5.06
CA ILE A 20 14.02 10.20 -4.79
C ILE A 20 12.74 9.45 -5.19
N GLN A 21 11.88 9.15 -4.21
CA GLN A 21 10.57 8.55 -4.48
C GLN A 21 9.62 9.59 -5.10
N ALA A 22 8.97 9.22 -6.21
CA ALA A 22 7.95 10.05 -6.84
C ALA A 22 6.71 10.16 -5.93
N LEU A 23 6.24 11.39 -5.69
CA LEU A 23 5.02 11.69 -4.93
C LEU A 23 4.02 12.40 -5.84
N PRO A 24 2.71 12.07 -5.80
CA PRO A 24 1.69 12.77 -6.57
C PRO A 24 1.61 14.28 -6.29
N SER A 25 1.95 14.70 -5.06
CA SER A 25 2.01 16.10 -4.65
C SER A 25 3.29 16.83 -5.10
N GLY A 26 4.26 16.12 -5.64
CA GLY A 26 5.61 16.63 -5.86
C GLY A 26 6.46 16.71 -4.58
N ARG A 27 7.67 17.25 -4.72
CA ARG A 27 8.65 17.45 -3.63
C ARG A 27 9.26 18.85 -3.73
N SER A 28 9.65 19.40 -2.58
CA SER A 28 10.34 20.70 -2.54
C SER A 28 11.77 20.55 -3.08
N ALA A 29 12.05 21.19 -4.22
CA ALA A 29 13.39 21.19 -4.81
C ALA A 29 14.45 21.78 -3.87
N LYS A 30 14.08 22.80 -3.07
CA LYS A 30 14.96 23.42 -2.07
C LYS A 30 15.36 22.42 -0.99
N LYS A 31 14.41 21.63 -0.49
CA LYS A 31 14.68 20.59 0.53
C LYS A 31 15.54 19.47 -0.03
N LEU A 32 15.30 19.03 -1.27
CA LEU A 32 16.15 18.04 -1.92
C LEU A 32 17.57 18.57 -2.12
N ALA A 33 17.72 19.81 -2.55
CA ALA A 33 19.02 20.45 -2.66
C ALA A 33 19.72 20.58 -1.31
N GLU A 34 19.03 20.99 -0.24
CA GLU A 34 19.58 21.03 1.13
C GLU A 34 20.05 19.63 1.58
N LEU A 35 19.30 18.58 1.27
CA LEU A 35 19.65 17.20 1.64
C LEU A 35 20.86 16.63 0.88
N PHE A 36 20.99 16.98 -0.40
CA PHE A 36 22.03 16.45 -1.27
C PHE A 36 23.20 17.42 -1.48
N SER A 37 23.10 18.65 -0.98
CA SER A 37 24.16 19.65 -1.11
C SER A 37 25.39 19.19 -0.31
N PRO A 38 26.56 19.10 -0.95
CA PRO A 38 27.79 18.85 -0.22
C PRO A 38 28.07 20.07 0.67
N SER A 39 27.86 19.93 1.97
CA SER A 39 28.19 21.00 2.93
C SER A 39 29.66 21.42 2.76
N PRO A 40 29.98 22.72 2.68
CA PRO A 40 31.34 23.21 2.41
C PRO A 40 32.39 22.83 3.48
N LEU A 41 31.95 22.26 4.62
CA LEU A 41 32.79 21.73 5.68
C LEU A 41 33.16 20.23 5.50
N HIS A 42 32.56 19.54 4.53
CA HIS A 42 32.80 18.13 4.22
C HIS A 42 33.01 17.95 2.71
N LYS A 43 34.27 18.02 2.27
CA LYS A 43 34.72 17.55 0.94
C LYS A 43 34.80 16.02 0.91
N LEU A 44 33.69 15.34 1.18
CA LEU A 44 33.55 13.91 1.00
C LEU A 44 32.35 13.71 0.07
N ASP A 45 32.56 12.99 -1.03
CA ASP A 45 31.55 12.68 -2.07
C ASP A 45 30.34 11.89 -1.52
N THR A 46 30.32 11.61 -0.22
CA THR A 46 29.22 10.99 0.52
C THR A 46 29.03 11.75 1.84
N PRO A 47 27.85 12.34 2.11
CA PRO A 47 27.56 12.91 3.43
C PRO A 47 27.66 11.79 4.45
N THR A 48 28.47 11.98 5.49
CA THR A 48 28.62 11.00 6.56
C THR A 48 27.25 10.80 7.22
N PRO A 49 26.70 9.57 7.26
CA PRO A 49 25.32 9.31 7.68
C PRO A 49 25.05 9.72 9.13
N SER A 50 26.09 9.89 9.96
CA SER A 50 25.97 10.14 11.39
C SER A 50 25.45 11.55 11.73
N ASP A 51 25.89 12.59 11.04
CA ASP A 51 25.54 13.98 11.41
C ASP A 51 24.11 14.34 10.97
N THR A 52 23.69 13.88 9.80
CA THR A 52 22.30 14.04 9.33
C THR A 52 21.32 13.20 10.15
N GLN A 53 21.74 12.01 10.61
CA GLN A 53 20.96 11.20 11.55
C GLN A 53 20.74 11.94 12.87
N ASN A 54 21.78 12.52 13.46
CA ASN A 54 21.67 13.27 14.71
C ASN A 54 20.71 14.46 14.62
N VAL A 55 20.76 15.24 13.54
CA VAL A 55 19.83 16.37 13.34
C VAL A 55 18.39 15.88 13.17
N ASN A 56 18.19 14.82 12.39
CA ASN A 56 16.85 14.25 12.19
C ASN A 56 16.28 13.65 13.48
N ASP A 57 17.12 13.04 14.30
CA ASP A 57 16.73 12.47 15.59
C ASP A 57 16.39 13.57 16.61
N CYS A 58 17.10 14.70 16.61
CA CYS A 58 16.73 15.87 17.42
C CYS A 58 15.37 16.45 17.02
N ILE A 59 15.16 16.72 15.72
CA ILE A 59 13.88 17.25 15.23
C ILE A 59 12.74 16.26 15.51
N ARG A 60 13.00 14.96 15.37
CA ARG A 60 12.05 13.91 15.76
C ARG A 60 11.69 14.02 17.24
N ALA A 61 12.68 14.13 18.12
CA ALA A 61 12.44 14.23 19.56
C ALA A 61 11.56 15.44 19.92
N GLU A 62 11.71 16.55 19.22
CA GLU A 62 10.84 17.73 19.37
C GLU A 62 9.39 17.41 18.99
N TYR A 63 9.15 16.78 17.82
CA TYR A 63 7.80 16.37 17.42
C TYR A 63 7.19 15.32 18.35
N GLU A 64 7.98 14.37 18.85
CA GLU A 64 7.48 13.38 19.81
C GLU A 64 7.12 14.03 21.15
N ALA A 65 7.89 15.02 21.62
CA ALA A 65 7.53 15.80 22.80
C ALA A 65 6.24 16.62 22.59
N GLU A 66 6.04 17.20 21.39
CA GLU A 66 4.77 17.84 21.03
C GLU A 66 3.59 16.85 21.05
N ILE A 67 3.79 15.60 20.59
CA ILE A 67 2.76 14.55 20.62
C ILE A 67 2.50 14.06 22.05
N GLU A 68 3.50 14.00 22.91
CA GLU A 68 3.30 13.69 24.34
C GLU A 68 2.43 14.77 25.00
N ASN A 69 2.59 16.03 24.58
CA ASN A 69 1.82 17.16 25.10
C ASN A 69 0.57 17.50 24.26
N ILE A 70 0.03 16.52 23.53
CA ILE A 70 -1.07 16.73 22.58
C ILE A 70 -2.36 17.27 23.21
N SER A 71 -2.57 17.00 24.50
CA SER A 71 -3.73 17.49 25.25
C SER A 71 -3.72 18.99 25.52
N GLU A 72 -2.56 19.64 25.45
CA GLU A 72 -2.41 21.08 25.66
C GLU A 72 -2.47 21.87 24.34
N SER A 73 -2.49 21.18 23.19
CA SER A 73 -2.56 21.81 21.88
C SER A 73 -4.00 22.13 21.47
N ASP A 74 -4.20 23.32 20.92
CA ASP A 74 -5.49 23.74 20.34
C ASP A 74 -5.83 22.99 19.05
N ASP A 75 -4.81 22.60 18.26
CA ASP A 75 -4.97 21.81 17.03
C ASP A 75 -4.01 20.61 17.01
N PRO A 76 -4.33 19.52 17.72
CA PRO A 76 -3.50 18.32 17.77
C PRO A 76 -3.27 17.64 16.41
N LEU A 77 -4.15 17.85 15.42
CA LEU A 77 -3.97 17.31 14.06
C LEU A 77 -2.81 17.99 13.33
N ASP A 78 -2.59 19.28 13.56
CA ASP A 78 -1.52 20.05 12.90
C ASP A 78 -0.12 19.51 13.22
N ILE A 79 0.09 19.05 14.46
CA ILE A 79 1.34 18.44 14.89
C ILE A 79 1.66 17.23 14.00
N PHE A 80 0.67 16.35 13.76
CA PHE A 80 0.86 15.20 12.89
C PHE A 80 1.04 15.58 11.41
N ASP A 81 0.31 16.58 10.90
CA ASP A 81 0.48 17.05 9.52
C ASP A 81 1.89 17.62 9.28
N ARG A 82 2.37 18.48 10.19
CA ARG A 82 3.74 19.02 10.17
C ARG A 82 4.79 17.92 10.27
N TYR A 83 4.58 16.98 11.18
CA TYR A 83 5.52 15.88 11.40
C TYR A 83 5.63 14.98 10.18
N VAL A 84 4.50 14.56 9.58
CA VAL A 84 4.48 13.75 8.35
C VAL A 84 5.11 14.51 7.18
N ARG A 85 4.81 15.80 7.01
CA ARG A 85 5.43 16.62 5.96
C ARG A 85 6.95 16.68 6.14
N TRP A 86 7.42 16.93 7.36
CA TRP A 86 8.84 16.92 7.68
C TRP A 86 9.47 15.56 7.38
N THR A 87 8.82 14.44 7.74
CA THR A 87 9.35 13.09 7.44
C THR A 87 9.46 12.85 5.93
N LEU A 88 8.46 13.27 5.14
CA LEU A 88 8.52 13.15 3.68
C LEU A 88 9.63 14.01 3.07
N ASP A 89 9.87 15.20 3.63
CA ASP A 89 10.92 16.12 3.19
C ASP A 89 12.32 15.66 3.60
N ALA A 90 12.50 15.13 4.81
CA ALA A 90 13.78 14.68 5.36
C ALA A 90 14.27 13.35 4.77
N TYR A 91 13.33 12.50 4.32
CA TYR A 91 13.64 11.19 3.73
C TYR A 91 13.16 11.11 2.27
N PRO A 92 14.08 11.21 1.29
CA PRO A 92 13.77 11.07 -0.14
C PRO A 92 13.06 9.76 -0.51
N SER A 93 13.33 8.69 0.25
CA SER A 93 12.63 7.40 0.17
C SER A 93 12.11 6.99 1.55
N ALA A 94 11.08 7.70 2.02
CA ALA A 94 10.51 7.50 3.34
C ALA A 94 9.87 6.11 3.52
N GLN A 95 9.28 5.52 2.47
CA GLN A 95 8.65 4.20 2.57
C GLN A 95 9.67 3.05 2.75
N ALA A 96 10.82 3.13 2.08
CA ALA A 96 11.82 2.07 2.09
C ALA A 96 12.78 2.14 3.29
N THR A 97 12.82 3.29 3.96
CA THR A 97 13.78 3.57 5.05
C THR A 97 13.11 3.32 6.40
N PRO A 98 13.45 2.25 7.16
CA PRO A 98 12.84 2.00 8.47
C PRO A 98 13.07 3.15 9.47
N ALA A 99 14.18 3.86 9.32
CA ALA A 99 14.52 5.02 10.13
C ALA A 99 13.58 6.22 9.92
N SER A 100 12.75 6.27 8.88
CA SER A 100 11.77 7.35 8.70
C SER A 100 10.60 7.23 9.68
N GLN A 101 10.29 6.01 10.13
CA GLN A 101 9.12 5.68 10.97
C GLN A 101 7.77 6.22 10.45
N LEU A 102 7.69 6.55 9.15
CA LEU A 102 6.50 7.16 8.54
C LEU A 102 5.24 6.32 8.78
N HIS A 103 5.36 4.99 8.73
CA HIS A 103 4.27 4.08 9.00
C HIS A 103 3.71 4.24 10.42
N THR A 104 4.59 4.33 11.43
CA THR A 104 4.22 4.47 12.84
C THR A 104 3.50 5.78 13.08
N ILE A 105 3.99 6.86 12.47
CA ILE A 105 3.42 8.20 12.60
C ILE A 105 2.00 8.21 11.99
N LEU A 106 1.84 7.70 10.77
CA LEU A 106 0.54 7.62 10.11
C LEU A 106 -0.44 6.71 10.86
N GLU A 107 0.01 5.57 11.37
CA GLU A 107 -0.84 4.65 12.13
C GLU A 107 -1.32 5.28 13.46
N ARG A 108 -0.43 6.00 14.16
CA ARG A 108 -0.79 6.77 15.37
C ARG A 108 -1.79 7.87 15.05
N ALA A 109 -1.50 8.68 14.02
CA ALA A 109 -2.36 9.80 13.62
C ALA A 109 -3.76 9.34 13.20
N THR A 110 -3.82 8.31 12.35
CA THR A 110 -5.10 7.76 11.85
C THR A 110 -5.94 7.19 12.98
N LYS A 111 -5.35 6.48 13.95
CA LYS A 111 -6.06 5.92 15.11
C LYS A 111 -6.49 6.97 16.14
N ALA A 112 -5.67 8.00 16.38
CA ALA A 112 -5.95 9.00 17.42
C ALA A 112 -7.25 9.79 17.16
N PHE A 113 -7.55 10.12 15.89
CA PHE A 113 -8.65 11.02 15.56
C PHE A 113 -9.92 10.35 15.00
N VAL A 114 -10.02 9.01 14.97
CA VAL A 114 -11.19 8.30 14.42
C VAL A 114 -12.51 8.75 15.07
N ASN A 115 -12.48 8.89 16.41
CA ASN A 115 -13.64 9.27 17.20
C ASN A 115 -13.79 10.80 17.37
N SER A 116 -12.84 11.58 16.87
CA SER A 116 -12.82 13.03 17.01
C SER A 116 -13.67 13.69 15.92
N ALA A 117 -14.91 14.07 16.26
CA ALA A 117 -15.87 14.64 15.32
C ALA A 117 -15.35 15.89 14.58
N GLN A 118 -14.51 16.70 15.24
CA GLN A 118 -13.94 17.94 14.68
C GLN A 118 -13.07 17.71 13.44
N TYR A 119 -12.40 16.55 13.35
CA TYR A 119 -11.47 16.25 12.27
C TYR A 119 -12.06 15.37 11.17
N LYS A 120 -13.27 14.85 11.36
CA LYS A 120 -13.90 13.91 10.40
C LYS A 120 -13.98 14.47 8.99
N ASN A 121 -14.25 15.76 8.85
CA ASN A 121 -14.35 16.45 7.55
C ASN A 121 -13.21 17.45 7.31
N ASP A 122 -12.08 17.32 8.03
CA ASP A 122 -10.88 18.12 7.76
C ASP A 122 -10.08 17.50 6.58
N PRO A 123 -9.81 18.26 5.50
CA PRO A 123 -8.98 17.79 4.40
C PRO A 123 -7.58 17.31 4.81
N ARG A 124 -6.97 17.87 5.86
CA ARG A 124 -5.66 17.44 6.38
C ARG A 124 -5.72 16.02 6.90
N TYR A 125 -6.75 15.70 7.69
CA TYR A 125 -6.93 14.36 8.23
C TYR A 125 -7.19 13.33 7.12
N LEU A 126 -8.02 13.68 6.14
CA LEU A 126 -8.26 12.81 5.00
C LEU A 126 -6.99 12.56 4.18
N LYS A 127 -6.12 13.57 4.00
CA LYS A 127 -4.81 13.39 3.33
C LYS A 127 -3.92 12.39 4.05
N LEU A 128 -3.87 12.41 5.39
CA LEU A 128 -3.11 11.42 6.17
C LEU A 128 -3.63 10.00 5.90
N TRP A 129 -4.96 9.82 5.84
CA TRP A 129 -5.57 8.54 5.46
C TRP A 129 -5.24 8.12 4.03
N VAL A 130 -5.29 9.03 3.07
CA VAL A 130 -4.93 8.73 1.67
C VAL A 130 -3.47 8.31 1.57
N LEU A 131 -2.54 9.00 2.24
CA LEU A 131 -1.13 8.61 2.30
C LEU A 131 -0.94 7.23 2.93
N TYR A 132 -1.66 6.94 4.02
CA TYR A 132 -1.64 5.62 4.65
C TYR A 132 -2.13 4.53 3.70
N ILE A 133 -3.22 4.79 2.96
CA ILE A 133 -3.77 3.85 1.98
C ILE A 133 -2.76 3.59 0.85
N GLN A 134 -2.18 4.64 0.28
CA GLN A 134 -1.27 4.55 -0.86
C GLN A 134 0.03 3.81 -0.53
N PHE A 135 0.60 4.02 0.67
CA PHE A 135 1.91 3.44 1.02
C PHE A 135 1.86 2.15 1.83
N PHE A 136 0.86 2.00 2.70
CA PHE A 136 0.88 0.96 3.72
C PHE A 136 -0.37 0.06 3.72
N SER A 137 -1.45 0.36 2.99
CA SER A 137 -2.63 -0.53 3.04
C SER A 137 -2.51 -1.76 2.14
N ASP A 138 -2.71 -2.95 2.71
CA ASP A 138 -2.77 -4.22 1.96
C ASP A 138 -4.11 -4.42 1.27
N SER A 139 -5.16 -3.99 1.96
CA SER A 139 -6.55 -4.00 1.50
C SER A 139 -7.09 -2.56 1.46
N PRO A 140 -6.73 -1.76 0.44
CA PRO A 140 -7.21 -0.38 0.30
C PRO A 140 -8.74 -0.28 0.40
N ARG A 141 -9.45 -1.24 -0.20
CA ARG A 141 -10.92 -1.34 -0.14
C ARG A 141 -11.46 -1.33 1.29
N GLU A 142 -10.87 -2.14 2.16
CA GLU A 142 -11.32 -2.28 3.55
C GLU A 142 -11.09 -0.98 4.32
N THR A 143 -9.99 -0.28 4.01
CA THR A 143 -9.68 1.02 4.61
C THR A 143 -10.67 2.09 4.15
N PHE A 144 -11.02 2.15 2.86
CA PHE A 144 -12.07 3.06 2.36
C PHE A 144 -13.45 2.74 2.95
N LEU A 145 -13.80 1.46 3.12
CA LEU A 145 -15.03 1.06 3.79
C LEU A 145 -15.04 1.46 5.27
N PHE A 146 -13.91 1.32 5.95
CA PHE A 146 -13.72 1.79 7.33
C PHE A 146 -13.97 3.30 7.43
N LEU A 147 -13.38 4.10 6.55
CA LEU A 147 -13.60 5.56 6.50
C LEU A 147 -15.08 5.91 6.29
N SER A 148 -15.73 5.26 5.34
CA SER A 148 -17.16 5.44 5.07
C SER A 148 -18.01 5.10 6.30
N ARG A 149 -17.72 4.00 7.01
CA ARG A 149 -18.46 3.59 8.22
C ARG A 149 -18.31 4.58 9.38
N HIS A 150 -17.15 5.21 9.51
CA HIS A 150 -16.88 6.21 10.54
C HIS A 150 -17.27 7.63 10.13
N ASN A 151 -17.84 7.80 8.92
CA ASN A 151 -18.18 9.08 8.31
C ASN A 151 -16.98 10.04 8.24
N ILE A 152 -15.79 9.51 7.91
CA ILE A 152 -14.56 10.29 7.73
C ILE A 152 -14.46 10.70 6.25
N GLY A 153 -14.39 11.99 5.99
CA GLY A 153 -14.27 12.56 4.65
C GLY A 153 -15.54 12.49 3.81
N GLU A 154 -16.70 12.19 4.42
CA GLU A 154 -17.97 12.01 3.70
C GLU A 154 -18.38 13.27 2.92
N THR A 155 -18.06 14.46 3.43
CA THR A 155 -18.38 15.73 2.76
C THR A 155 -17.26 16.22 1.83
N LEU A 156 -16.16 15.48 1.70
CA LEU A 156 -14.98 15.90 0.94
C LEU A 156 -14.92 15.18 -0.40
N ALA A 157 -14.86 15.96 -1.49
CA ALA A 157 -14.74 15.40 -2.84
C ALA A 157 -13.50 14.50 -2.98
N LEU A 158 -12.42 14.85 -2.28
CA LEU A 158 -11.16 14.10 -2.27
C LEU A 158 -11.37 12.61 -1.91
N PHE A 159 -12.29 12.28 -1.00
CA PHE A 159 -12.53 10.90 -0.59
C PHE A 159 -13.05 10.07 -1.77
N TYR A 160 -14.05 10.59 -2.47
CA TYR A 160 -14.68 9.93 -3.61
C TYR A 160 -13.74 9.89 -4.83
N GLU A 161 -12.97 10.96 -5.06
CA GLU A 161 -11.95 11.03 -6.11
C GLU A 161 -10.91 9.89 -5.93
N GLU A 162 -10.31 9.78 -4.75
CA GLU A 162 -9.27 8.78 -4.48
C GLU A 162 -9.85 7.35 -4.46
N TYR A 163 -11.05 7.16 -3.92
CA TYR A 163 -11.67 5.84 -3.86
C TYR A 163 -12.06 5.34 -5.25
N ALA A 164 -12.64 6.21 -6.09
CA ALA A 164 -12.99 5.86 -7.46
C ALA A 164 -11.74 5.68 -8.33
N ALA A 165 -10.70 6.49 -8.17
CA ALA A 165 -9.42 6.30 -8.87
C ALA A 165 -8.76 4.96 -8.52
N TRP A 166 -8.83 4.52 -7.26
CA TRP A 166 -8.36 3.20 -6.86
C TRP A 166 -9.19 2.08 -7.50
N LEU A 167 -10.52 2.19 -7.50
CA LEU A 167 -11.41 1.20 -8.13
C LEU A 167 -11.18 1.10 -9.65
N GLU A 168 -10.94 2.24 -10.30
CA GLU A 168 -10.56 2.33 -11.70
C GLU A 168 -9.25 1.58 -11.97
N GLY A 169 -8.21 1.79 -11.16
CA GLY A 169 -6.92 1.10 -11.28
C GLY A 169 -7.01 -0.42 -11.09
N VAL A 170 -8.00 -0.91 -10.33
CA VAL A 170 -8.29 -2.35 -10.16
C VAL A 170 -9.23 -2.90 -11.26
N GLY A 171 -9.75 -2.04 -12.14
CA GLY A 171 -10.66 -2.42 -13.23
C GLY A 171 -12.12 -2.61 -12.81
N ARG A 172 -12.52 -2.09 -11.63
CA ARG A 172 -13.90 -2.16 -11.12
C ARG A 172 -14.70 -0.91 -11.47
N TRP A 173 -14.89 -0.68 -12.76
CA TRP A 173 -15.51 0.53 -13.31
C TRP A 173 -16.92 0.82 -12.78
N ASN A 174 -17.81 -0.19 -12.72
CA ASN A 174 -19.17 -0.01 -12.22
C ASN A 174 -19.18 0.51 -10.76
N GLN A 175 -18.29 -0.01 -9.92
CA GLN A 175 -18.19 0.44 -8.52
C GLN A 175 -17.59 1.85 -8.44
N ALA A 176 -16.66 2.20 -9.32
CA ALA A 176 -16.12 3.55 -9.39
C ALA A 176 -17.20 4.58 -9.76
N GLU A 177 -18.08 4.22 -10.70
CA GLU A 177 -19.23 5.06 -11.10
C GLU A 177 -20.20 5.27 -9.92
N GLU A 178 -20.55 4.20 -9.19
CA GLU A 178 -21.39 4.28 -7.99
C GLU A 178 -20.79 5.21 -6.93
N VAL A 179 -19.47 5.15 -6.72
CA VAL A 179 -18.77 6.01 -5.76
C VAL A 179 -18.82 7.48 -6.16
N TYR A 180 -18.65 7.80 -7.45
CA TYR A 180 -18.80 9.18 -7.92
C TYR A 180 -20.23 9.70 -7.75
N LYS A 181 -21.23 8.89 -8.12
CA LYS A 181 -22.65 9.22 -7.94
C LYS A 181 -22.97 9.48 -6.46
N LEU A 182 -22.50 8.60 -5.58
CA LEU A 182 -22.66 8.76 -4.12
C LEU A 182 -22.04 10.06 -3.61
N GLY A 183 -20.86 10.44 -4.10
CA GLY A 183 -20.22 11.70 -3.72
C GLY A 183 -20.98 12.94 -4.21
N ILE A 184 -21.62 12.85 -5.39
CA ILE A 184 -22.46 13.92 -5.94
C ILE A 184 -23.78 14.03 -5.16
N GLU A 185 -24.41 12.90 -4.85
CA GLU A 185 -25.63 12.83 -4.02
C GLU A 185 -25.42 13.41 -2.62
N ARG A 186 -24.22 13.23 -2.07
CA ARG A 186 -23.81 13.79 -0.77
C ARG A 186 -23.26 15.22 -0.84
N GLU A 187 -23.29 15.85 -2.02
CA GLU A 187 -22.81 17.21 -2.27
C GLU A 187 -21.37 17.45 -1.76
N ALA A 188 -20.48 16.47 -1.98
CA ALA A 188 -19.12 16.52 -1.48
C ALA A 188 -18.32 17.69 -2.09
N ARG A 189 -17.69 18.50 -1.24
CA ARG A 189 -17.04 19.75 -1.64
C ARG A 189 -15.57 19.55 -2.00
N PRO A 190 -15.06 20.18 -3.08
CA PRO A 190 -15.78 21.01 -4.05
C PRO A 190 -16.56 20.19 -5.10
N VAL A 191 -17.88 20.38 -5.17
CA VAL A 191 -18.77 19.60 -6.06
C VAL A 191 -18.40 19.75 -7.54
N GLN A 192 -18.05 20.97 -7.95
CA GLN A 192 -17.64 21.25 -9.34
C GLN A 192 -16.39 20.45 -9.75
N ARG A 193 -15.45 20.26 -8.82
CA ARG A 193 -14.26 19.46 -9.04
C ARG A 193 -14.63 17.98 -9.17
N LEU A 194 -15.52 17.49 -8.31
CA LEU A 194 -16.02 16.12 -8.36
C LEU A 194 -16.76 15.81 -9.67
N MET A 195 -17.65 16.70 -10.12
CA MET A 195 -18.37 16.54 -11.39
C MET A 195 -17.41 16.53 -12.59
N ARG A 196 -16.38 17.39 -12.59
CA ARG A 196 -15.35 17.36 -13.63
C ARG A 196 -14.59 16.03 -13.63
N LYS A 197 -14.20 15.53 -12.46
CA LYS A 197 -13.52 14.24 -12.32
C LYS A 197 -14.40 13.06 -12.75
N PHE A 198 -15.69 13.11 -12.45
CA PHE A 198 -16.66 12.12 -12.92
C PHE A 198 -16.75 12.11 -14.45
N LYS A 199 -16.81 13.29 -15.09
CA LYS A 199 -16.78 13.38 -16.55
C LYS A 199 -15.47 12.85 -17.15
N GLU A 200 -14.32 13.18 -16.57
CA GLU A 200 -13.01 12.62 -16.98
C GLU A 200 -12.97 11.09 -16.82
N PHE A 201 -13.70 10.54 -15.84
CA PHE A 201 -13.86 9.09 -15.68
C PHE A 201 -14.78 8.50 -16.77
N GLU A 202 -15.92 9.11 -17.07
CA GLU A 202 -16.81 8.66 -18.16
C GLU A 202 -16.11 8.68 -19.52
N GLU A 203 -15.30 9.71 -19.79
CA GLU A 203 -14.49 9.79 -21.00
C GLU A 203 -13.48 8.64 -21.09
N ARG A 204 -12.81 8.29 -19.98
CA ARG A 204 -11.89 7.15 -19.92
C ARG A 204 -12.61 5.81 -20.07
N LEU A 205 -13.79 5.67 -19.47
CA LEU A 205 -14.64 4.49 -19.61
C LEU A 205 -15.11 4.30 -21.06
N ALA A 206 -15.50 5.39 -21.75
CA ALA A 206 -15.91 5.36 -23.15
C ALA A 206 -14.73 5.12 -24.11
N GLN A 207 -13.54 5.58 -23.74
CA GLN A 207 -12.30 5.32 -24.48
C GLN A 207 -11.75 3.93 -24.24
N GLN A 208 -12.23 3.21 -23.21
CA GLN A 208 -11.81 1.84 -23.00
C GLN A 208 -12.21 1.05 -24.24
N PRO A 209 -11.25 0.60 -25.08
CA PRO A 209 -11.60 -0.20 -26.23
C PRO A 209 -12.21 -1.49 -25.68
N GLU A 210 -13.10 -2.12 -26.44
CA GLU A 210 -13.22 -3.57 -26.37
C GLU A 210 -11.84 -4.16 -26.73
N GLU A 211 -10.87 -4.14 -25.80
CA GLU A 211 -9.60 -4.86 -25.93
C GLU A 211 -9.83 -6.38 -25.96
N ALA A 212 -11.07 -6.81 -25.69
CA ALA A 212 -11.60 -8.12 -26.02
C ALA A 212 -11.81 -8.39 -27.52
N VAL A 213 -11.84 -7.36 -28.40
CA VAL A 213 -12.09 -7.49 -29.85
C VAL A 213 -10.83 -7.30 -30.69
N ARG A 214 -9.69 -6.92 -30.10
CA ARG A 214 -8.40 -7.09 -30.80
C ARG A 214 -8.08 -8.58 -30.87
N PRO A 215 -7.80 -9.16 -32.06
CA PRO A 215 -7.40 -10.55 -32.16
C PRO A 215 -6.02 -10.73 -31.50
N SER A 216 -6.01 -11.07 -30.22
CA SER A 216 -4.81 -11.46 -29.49
C SER A 216 -4.41 -12.85 -29.99
N SER A 217 -3.36 -12.94 -30.80
CA SER A 217 -2.69 -14.20 -31.08
C SER A 217 -1.89 -14.62 -29.85
N PRO A 218 -1.95 -15.90 -29.40
CA PRO A 218 -2.46 -17.08 -30.09
C PRO A 218 -3.99 -17.20 -30.06
N ALA A 219 -4.59 -17.63 -31.17
CA ALA A 219 -6.03 -17.84 -31.33
C ALA A 219 -6.66 -18.84 -30.35
N LEU A 220 -5.85 -19.55 -29.55
CA LEU A 220 -6.28 -20.40 -28.45
C LEU A 220 -5.49 -19.99 -27.20
N PRO A 221 -6.13 -19.37 -26.19
CA PRO A 221 -5.48 -19.17 -24.90
C PRO A 221 -5.18 -20.53 -24.29
N THR A 222 -3.95 -20.71 -23.76
CA THR A 222 -3.65 -21.86 -22.90
C THR A 222 -4.37 -21.66 -21.58
N MET A 223 -5.66 -22.00 -21.53
CA MET A 223 -6.44 -22.00 -20.30
C MET A 223 -5.93 -23.12 -19.40
N ARG A 224 -5.39 -22.77 -18.23
CA ARG A 224 -5.14 -23.76 -17.18
C ARG A 224 -6.51 -24.20 -16.67
N PRO A 225 -6.92 -25.47 -16.84
CA PRO A 225 -8.21 -25.91 -16.33
C PRO A 225 -8.19 -25.80 -14.81
N ALA A 226 -9.19 -25.12 -14.25
CA ALA A 226 -9.35 -25.06 -12.79
C ALA A 226 -9.49 -26.48 -12.26
N LEU A 227 -8.72 -26.82 -11.22
CA LEU A 227 -8.68 -28.16 -10.60
C LEU A 227 -8.21 -29.29 -11.53
N ALA A 228 -7.48 -29.02 -12.61
CA ALA A 228 -6.86 -30.08 -13.41
C ALA A 228 -5.91 -30.93 -12.55
N ALA A 229 -6.05 -32.25 -12.64
CA ALA A 229 -5.13 -33.18 -12.02
C ALA A 229 -3.71 -32.96 -12.58
N LYS A 230 -2.75 -32.66 -11.71
CA LYS A 230 -1.33 -32.64 -12.07
C LYS A 230 -0.86 -34.09 -12.21
N ILE A 231 -0.95 -34.62 -13.42
CA ILE A 231 -0.36 -35.91 -13.77
C ILE A 231 1.10 -35.63 -14.13
N ASP A 232 2.01 -35.81 -13.17
CA ASP A 232 3.44 -35.72 -13.43
C ASP A 232 3.88 -37.01 -14.14
N PRO A 233 4.32 -36.96 -15.42
CA PRO A 233 4.72 -38.14 -16.17
C PRO A 233 5.96 -38.86 -15.59
N PHE A 234 6.66 -38.21 -14.64
CA PHE A 234 7.79 -38.79 -13.91
C PHE A 234 7.49 -39.04 -12.42
N ALA A 235 6.21 -38.98 -12.00
CA ALA A 235 5.78 -39.22 -10.61
C ALA A 235 6.31 -40.53 -10.02
N ALA A 236 6.48 -41.56 -10.86
CA ALA A 236 7.02 -42.86 -10.45
C ALA A 236 8.45 -42.77 -9.86
N ALA A 237 9.28 -41.81 -10.30
CA ALA A 237 10.63 -41.61 -9.77
C ALA A 237 10.65 -40.78 -8.47
N ARG A 238 9.62 -39.95 -8.23
CA ARG A 238 9.52 -39.08 -7.05
C ARG A 238 8.78 -39.72 -5.87
N ALA A 239 8.03 -40.79 -6.10
CA ALA A 239 7.31 -41.53 -5.08
C ALA A 239 8.22 -42.14 -3.99
N ALA A 240 9.52 -42.30 -4.25
CA ALA A 240 10.48 -42.81 -3.25
C ALA A 240 10.80 -41.79 -2.13
N ALA A 241 10.45 -40.51 -2.29
CA ALA A 241 10.74 -39.44 -1.33
C ALA A 241 9.49 -38.77 -0.73
N ALA A 242 8.30 -39.35 -0.93
CA ALA A 242 7.06 -38.78 -0.39
C ALA A 242 6.84 -39.21 1.07
N ASP A 243 6.51 -38.24 1.92
CA ASP A 243 6.13 -38.43 3.32
C ASP A 243 4.92 -39.39 3.44
N PRO A 244 5.01 -40.50 4.20
CA PRO A 244 3.92 -41.47 4.36
C PRO A 244 2.62 -40.89 4.95
N GLN A 245 2.64 -39.67 5.51
CA GLN A 245 1.47 -38.99 6.05
C GLN A 245 0.75 -38.07 5.04
N ALA A 246 1.29 -37.88 3.82
CA ALA A 246 0.70 -36.96 2.85
C ALA A 246 -0.64 -37.50 2.28
N PRO A 247 -1.71 -36.68 2.23
CA PRO A 247 -3.00 -37.11 1.70
C PRO A 247 -2.90 -37.46 0.21
N ARG A 248 -3.31 -38.69 -0.14
CA ARG A 248 -3.32 -39.16 -1.53
C ARG A 248 -4.38 -38.39 -2.34
N PRO A 249 -4.06 -37.87 -3.54
CA PRO A 249 -5.05 -37.24 -4.39
C PRO A 249 -6.06 -38.29 -4.87
N ASN A 250 -7.34 -38.06 -4.55
CA ASN A 250 -8.44 -38.93 -4.92
C ASN A 250 -8.66 -38.84 -6.44
N GLN A 251 -8.41 -39.91 -7.18
CA GLN A 251 -8.81 -39.98 -8.59
C GLN A 251 -10.34 -40.12 -8.62
N GLY A 252 -11.00 -39.12 -9.21
CA GLY A 252 -12.45 -39.00 -9.24
C GLY A 252 -13.13 -40.16 -9.95
N VAL A 253 -13.69 -41.07 -9.18
CA VAL A 253 -14.83 -41.92 -9.57
C VAL A 253 -15.81 -41.87 -8.40
N GLY A 254 -17.04 -41.43 -8.68
CA GLY A 254 -18.05 -41.05 -7.69
C GLY A 254 -18.31 -42.09 -6.61
N GLY A 255 -18.29 -41.65 -5.34
CA GLY A 255 -18.84 -42.41 -4.22
C GLY A 255 -20.37 -42.51 -4.30
N PRO A 256 -20.97 -43.55 -3.72
CA PRO A 256 -22.39 -43.86 -3.88
C PRO A 256 -23.30 -42.73 -3.39
N ALA A 257 -24.40 -42.56 -4.11
CA ALA A 257 -25.42 -41.52 -3.96
C ALA A 257 -25.88 -41.32 -2.50
N SER A 258 -26.19 -40.06 -2.20
CA SER A 258 -26.61 -39.54 -0.89
C SER A 258 -27.72 -40.38 -0.23
N LYS A 259 -27.51 -40.77 1.04
CA LYS A 259 -28.56 -41.30 1.93
C LYS A 259 -29.76 -40.33 1.99
N PRO A 260 -31.01 -40.82 2.14
CA PRO A 260 -32.21 -39.98 2.11
C PRO A 260 -32.17 -38.93 3.24
N GLY A 261 -32.18 -37.66 2.85
CA GLY A 261 -31.97 -36.53 3.74
C GLY A 261 -33.23 -36.10 4.48
N LYS A 262 -33.10 -35.88 5.80
CA LYS A 262 -34.07 -35.09 6.58
C LYS A 262 -34.25 -33.71 5.93
N ALA A 263 -35.46 -33.15 5.99
CA ALA A 263 -35.79 -31.85 5.41
C ALA A 263 -34.78 -30.77 5.88
N LYS A 264 -34.01 -30.23 4.93
CA LYS A 264 -33.09 -29.11 5.15
C LYS A 264 -33.82 -27.82 4.78
N MET A 265 -33.61 -26.76 5.55
CA MET A 265 -34.21 -25.44 5.28
C MET A 265 -33.87 -24.98 3.85
N ALA A 266 -34.86 -24.42 3.16
CA ALA A 266 -34.66 -23.85 1.84
C ALA A 266 -33.75 -22.63 1.93
N ILE A 267 -32.73 -22.57 1.07
CA ILE A 267 -31.85 -21.41 0.95
C ILE A 267 -32.65 -20.32 0.23
N PHE A 268 -32.68 -19.12 0.80
CA PHE A 268 -33.35 -17.98 0.20
C PHE A 268 -32.74 -17.63 -1.18
N SER A 269 -33.57 -17.49 -2.20
CA SER A 269 -33.16 -17.09 -3.55
C SER A 269 -33.60 -15.66 -3.85
N ASP A 270 -32.63 -14.77 -4.02
CA ASP A 270 -32.87 -13.34 -4.24
C ASP A 270 -32.91 -13.00 -5.74
N ALA A 271 -33.71 -13.72 -6.52
CA ALA A 271 -33.75 -13.58 -7.98
C ALA A 271 -34.48 -12.31 -8.47
N ASP A 272 -35.28 -11.69 -7.59
CA ASP A 272 -36.13 -10.53 -7.92
C ASP A 272 -35.76 -9.24 -7.17
N ALA A 273 -34.71 -9.22 -6.33
CA ALA A 273 -34.28 -7.98 -5.68
C ALA A 273 -33.29 -7.19 -6.54
N ALA A 274 -33.54 -5.88 -6.62
CA ALA A 274 -32.57 -4.92 -7.13
C ALA A 274 -31.27 -4.98 -6.30
N PRO A 275 -30.09 -4.83 -6.94
CA PRO A 275 -28.82 -4.88 -6.21
C PRO A 275 -28.83 -3.84 -5.09
N PRO A 276 -28.50 -4.21 -3.84
CA PRO A 276 -28.54 -3.26 -2.75
C PRO A 276 -27.47 -2.20 -2.97
N ALA A 277 -27.90 -0.95 -3.08
CA ALA A 277 -27.04 0.23 -3.09
C ALA A 277 -26.40 0.45 -1.72
N LEU A 278 -25.42 -0.38 -1.33
CA LEU A 278 -24.57 -0.26 -0.12
C LEU A 278 -25.24 0.11 1.24
N SER A 279 -26.58 0.09 1.36
CA SER A 279 -27.28 0.79 2.44
C SER A 279 -28.31 -0.06 3.20
N ALA A 280 -28.32 -1.38 3.00
CA ALA A 280 -29.03 -2.28 3.92
C ALA A 280 -28.15 -2.53 5.16
N ARG A 281 -28.06 -1.52 6.01
CA ARG A 281 -27.29 -1.53 7.25
C ARG A 281 -28.03 -2.35 8.31
N GLU A 282 -27.56 -3.57 8.60
CA GLU A 282 -27.83 -4.16 9.91
C GLU A 282 -27.04 -3.38 10.96
N SER A 283 -27.76 -2.73 11.87
CA SER A 283 -27.27 -1.84 12.93
C SER A 283 -26.47 -2.54 14.04
N GLY A 284 -25.83 -3.68 13.75
CA GLY A 284 -25.19 -4.55 14.75
C GLY A 284 -23.92 -5.29 14.34
N SER A 285 -23.32 -5.04 13.16
CA SER A 285 -22.07 -5.73 12.79
C SER A 285 -20.88 -5.24 13.61
N LYS A 286 -20.63 -5.88 14.76
CA LYS A 286 -19.41 -5.72 15.57
C LYS A 286 -18.23 -6.32 14.81
N GLY A 287 -17.15 -5.57 14.61
CA GLY A 287 -15.93 -6.08 13.95
C GLY A 287 -15.19 -5.10 13.04
N TRP A 288 -15.80 -3.95 12.72
CA TRP A 288 -15.17 -2.88 11.91
C TRP A 288 -14.89 -1.62 12.75
N ASP A 289 -14.85 -1.77 14.07
CA ASP A 289 -14.68 -0.64 15.00
C ASP A 289 -13.21 -0.17 15.05
N SER A 290 -12.26 -1.03 14.68
CA SER A 290 -10.83 -0.70 14.58
C SER A 290 -10.20 -1.40 13.37
N ILE A 291 -9.40 -0.66 12.60
CA ILE A 291 -8.47 -1.25 11.62
C ILE A 291 -7.19 -1.60 12.40
N GLY A 292 -6.99 -2.89 12.70
CA GLY A 292 -5.84 -3.38 13.47
C GLY A 292 -4.48 -2.95 12.88
N SER A 293 -3.38 -3.19 13.59
CA SER A 293 -2.06 -2.80 13.06
C SER A 293 -1.75 -3.53 11.75
N LEU A 294 -0.93 -2.92 10.88
CA LEU A 294 -0.41 -3.59 9.70
C LEU A 294 0.28 -4.91 10.08
N ALA A 295 1.09 -4.90 11.14
CA ALA A 295 1.79 -6.07 11.62
C ALA A 295 0.81 -7.19 12.00
N ASP A 296 -0.29 -6.86 12.68
CA ASP A 296 -1.32 -7.82 13.07
C ASP A 296 -2.04 -8.45 11.88
N ARG A 297 -2.27 -7.67 10.81
CA ARG A 297 -2.95 -8.11 9.59
C ARG A 297 -2.07 -9.01 8.71
N LYS A 298 -0.74 -8.85 8.79
CA LYS A 298 0.24 -9.58 7.97
C LYS A 298 0.95 -10.73 8.68
N LYS A 299 0.78 -10.88 9.99
CA LYS A 299 1.51 -11.88 10.80
C LYS A 299 1.42 -13.31 10.27
N GLU A 300 0.34 -13.69 9.59
CA GLU A 300 0.17 -15.04 9.01
C GLU A 300 0.71 -15.15 7.57
N ASN A 301 0.90 -14.02 6.88
CA ASN A 301 1.39 -13.96 5.50
C ASN A 301 2.90 -13.70 5.41
N VAL A 302 3.54 -13.28 6.51
CA VAL A 302 4.96 -12.93 6.58
C VAL A 302 5.65 -13.79 7.62
N MET A 303 6.70 -14.50 7.22
CA MET A 303 7.53 -15.27 8.15
C MET A 303 8.59 -14.37 8.79
N GLU A 304 8.81 -14.54 10.09
CA GLU A 304 9.81 -13.74 10.81
C GLU A 304 11.23 -13.97 10.27
N PRO A 305 12.05 -12.91 10.17
CA PRO A 305 13.39 -13.01 9.64
C PRO A 305 14.26 -13.87 10.56
N LYS A 306 14.79 -14.97 10.02
CA LYS A 306 15.77 -15.82 10.70
C LYS A 306 17.19 -15.28 10.43
N PRO A 307 18.08 -15.20 11.44
CA PRO A 307 19.44 -14.71 11.21
C PRO A 307 20.19 -15.60 10.20
N TRP A 308 20.94 -14.98 9.29
CA TRP A 308 21.76 -15.66 8.26
C TRP A 308 22.95 -16.46 8.80
N ALA A 309 23.06 -16.63 10.12
CA ALA A 309 24.16 -17.35 10.73
C ALA A 309 24.06 -18.87 10.44
N GLY A 310 24.75 -19.32 9.39
CA GLY A 310 25.09 -20.72 9.18
C GLY A 310 24.34 -21.47 8.07
N GLU A 311 23.44 -20.82 7.33
CA GLU A 311 22.73 -21.48 6.23
C GLU A 311 23.60 -21.50 4.95
N THR A 312 24.54 -22.44 4.92
CA THR A 312 25.27 -22.76 3.70
C THR A 312 24.36 -23.60 2.81
N LEU A 313 23.99 -23.07 1.64
CA LEU A 313 23.40 -23.87 0.56
C LEU A 313 24.29 -25.09 0.36
N LYS A 314 23.75 -26.29 0.61
CA LYS A 314 24.42 -27.56 0.28
C LYS A 314 24.41 -27.73 -1.23
N ALA A 315 25.19 -26.91 -1.94
CA ALA A 315 25.55 -27.18 -3.31
C ALA A 315 26.36 -28.49 -3.29
N GLY A 316 25.67 -29.59 -3.60
CA GLY A 316 26.27 -30.91 -3.80
C GLY A 316 27.14 -30.90 -5.06
N GLY A 317 28.27 -30.21 -5.01
CA GLY A 317 29.29 -30.18 -6.05
C GLY A 317 30.62 -30.58 -5.46
N LYS A 318 31.25 -31.63 -6.02
CA LYS A 318 32.65 -31.97 -5.70
C LYS A 318 33.50 -30.71 -5.89
N LYS A 319 34.16 -30.26 -4.83
CA LYS A 319 35.15 -29.17 -4.90
C LYS A 319 36.21 -29.59 -5.91
N SER A 320 36.27 -28.92 -7.07
CA SER A 320 37.40 -29.05 -7.97
C SER A 320 38.62 -28.48 -7.26
N THR A 321 39.70 -29.27 -7.23
CA THR A 321 41.03 -28.85 -6.77
C THR A 321 41.68 -27.94 -7.81
N ALA A 322 41.08 -26.78 -8.08
CA ALA A 322 41.72 -25.71 -8.83
C ALA A 322 42.55 -24.84 -7.86
N PRO A 323 43.75 -24.39 -8.25
CA PRO A 323 44.57 -23.53 -7.39
C PRO A 323 43.85 -22.22 -7.07
N LYS A 324 43.83 -21.85 -5.78
CA LYS A 324 43.24 -20.60 -5.29
C LYS A 324 43.94 -19.40 -5.94
N MET A 325 43.15 -18.46 -6.43
CA MET A 325 43.60 -17.17 -6.97
C MET A 325 44.51 -16.46 -5.96
N ALA A 326 45.71 -16.07 -6.37
CA ALA A 326 46.65 -15.34 -5.53
C ALA A 326 46.13 -13.91 -5.33
N ILE A 327 45.78 -13.56 -4.10
CA ILE A 327 45.42 -12.20 -3.72
C ILE A 327 46.73 -11.49 -3.40
N PHE A 328 47.16 -10.58 -4.28
CA PHE A 328 48.29 -9.71 -4.00
C PHE A 328 47.89 -8.70 -2.92
N ARG A 329 48.67 -8.67 -1.84
CA ARG A 329 48.65 -7.60 -0.85
C ARG A 329 49.83 -6.69 -1.18
N ASP A 330 49.56 -5.41 -1.37
CA ASP A 330 50.64 -4.42 -1.45
C ASP A 330 51.39 -4.38 -0.12
N THR A 331 52.72 -4.34 -0.21
CA THR A 331 53.61 -4.15 0.92
C THR A 331 53.76 -2.66 1.19
N ASP A 332 53.63 -2.27 2.46
CA ASP A 332 53.77 -0.91 2.99
C ASP A 332 54.99 -0.13 2.45
#